data_AF-A0A8C4QGE6-F1
#
_entry.id   AF-A0A8C4QGE6-F1
#
_cell.length_a   1.000
_cell.length_b   1.000
_cell.length_c   1.000
_cell.angle_alpha   90.00
_cell.angle_beta   90.00
_cell.angle_gamma   90.00
#
_symmetry.space_group_name_H-M   'P 1'
#
loop_
_entity.id
_entity.type
_entity.pdbx_description
1 polymer ?
#
loop_
_entity_poly.entity_id
_entity_poly.type
_entity_poly.pdbx_seq_one_letter_code
_entity_poly.pdbx_strand_id
1 'polypeptide(L)'
;MGTVDAASRFGQLALTVCSLFSFIGRLLSSTVKFIFNMTLHKMFKYTLLVLASVLCLASVALLGLGIWLHKHPGVELVILSHSAKCLEYVCIGVAIAGIVLSLIGLFGGHREHRLLLALYCIMVPLLVFTPFLMGGPLAVVYKDNMEMLIRGETKMELKHLYGTPTHEDFTTDWDKAMKLFHCCGAASYSDFEGSMFQNLTDCFSHKLAYPRTARCLLKRDASKW
;
A
#
# COMPACT_ATOMS: atom_id res chain seq x y z
N MET A 1 4.97 -26.88 -11.94
CA MET A 1 5.82 -27.20 -10.77
C MET A 1 5.88 -26.09 -9.70
N GLY A 2 5.74 -24.80 -10.02
CA GLY A 2 5.93 -23.70 -9.03
C GLY A 2 4.81 -23.43 -8.01
N THR A 3 3.58 -23.90 -8.22
CA THR A 3 2.45 -23.62 -7.32
C THR A 3 2.45 -24.46 -6.04
N VAL A 4 3.04 -25.67 -6.09
CA VAL A 4 3.12 -26.59 -4.93
C VAL A 4 4.22 -26.14 -3.97
N ASP A 5 5.33 -25.60 -4.49
CA ASP A 5 6.42 -25.01 -3.69
C ASP A 5 6.04 -23.65 -3.08
N ALA A 6 5.21 -22.87 -3.77
CA ALA A 6 4.67 -21.64 -3.21
C ALA A 6 3.72 -21.94 -2.04
N ALA A 7 2.83 -22.93 -2.18
CA ALA A 7 1.90 -23.34 -1.13
C ALA A 7 2.60 -23.96 0.10
N SER A 8 3.66 -24.76 -0.08
CA SER A 8 4.43 -25.35 1.02
C SER A 8 5.26 -24.29 1.77
N ARG A 9 5.89 -23.36 1.05
CA ARG A 9 6.55 -22.18 1.65
C ARG A 9 5.54 -21.25 2.32
N PHE A 10 4.31 -21.16 1.82
CA PHE A 10 3.22 -20.43 2.46
C PHE A 10 2.80 -21.06 3.77
N GLY A 11 2.68 -22.39 3.80
CA GLY A 11 2.42 -23.14 5.04
C GLY A 11 3.52 -22.88 6.08
N GLN A 12 4.79 -22.93 5.68
CA GLN A 12 5.92 -22.65 6.59
C GLN A 12 6.04 -21.17 6.98
N LEU A 13 5.79 -20.23 6.08
CA LEU A 13 5.83 -18.79 6.38
C LEU A 13 4.64 -18.40 7.29
N ALA A 14 3.45 -18.92 7.02
CA ALA A 14 2.30 -18.76 7.88
C ALA A 14 2.51 -19.42 9.24
N LEU A 15 3.14 -20.60 9.33
CA LEU A 15 3.47 -21.27 10.59
C LEU A 15 4.59 -20.57 11.37
N THR A 16 5.60 -20.01 10.70
CA THR A 16 6.68 -19.26 11.35
C THR A 16 6.20 -17.88 11.80
N VAL A 17 5.39 -17.19 11.00
CA VAL A 17 4.73 -15.94 11.38
C VAL A 17 3.71 -16.19 12.49
N CYS A 18 2.89 -17.25 12.39
CA CYS A 18 1.92 -17.62 13.42
C CYS A 18 2.59 -18.10 14.72
N SER A 19 3.76 -18.76 14.65
CA SER A 19 4.53 -19.15 15.84
C SER A 19 5.29 -17.97 16.45
N LEU A 20 5.86 -17.07 15.65
CA LEU A 20 6.42 -15.79 16.10
C LEU A 20 5.35 -14.91 16.72
N PHE A 21 4.14 -14.86 16.15
CA PHE A 21 3.03 -14.09 16.73
C PHE A 21 2.33 -14.79 17.89
N SER A 22 2.30 -16.12 17.92
CA SER A 22 1.91 -16.86 19.11
C SER A 22 2.94 -16.66 20.22
N PHE A 23 4.22 -16.49 19.89
CA PHE A 23 5.28 -16.19 20.83
C PHE A 23 5.23 -14.74 21.30
N ILE A 24 5.08 -13.76 20.40
CA ILE A 24 4.87 -12.33 20.68
C ILE A 24 3.54 -12.13 21.41
N GLY A 25 2.49 -12.89 21.07
CA GLY A 25 1.19 -12.90 21.74
C GLY A 25 1.22 -13.59 23.10
N ARG A 26 2.04 -14.65 23.28
CA ARG A 26 2.34 -15.24 24.60
C ARG A 26 3.28 -14.37 25.43
N LEU A 27 4.16 -13.60 24.80
CA LEU A 27 5.01 -12.58 25.44
C LEU A 27 4.15 -11.41 25.87
N LEU A 28 3.33 -10.83 24.99
CA LEU A 28 2.32 -9.81 25.30
C LEU A 28 1.35 -10.31 26.37
N SER A 29 0.81 -11.52 26.25
CA SER A 29 -0.06 -12.16 27.24
C SER A 29 0.66 -12.46 28.56
N SER A 30 1.93 -12.87 28.54
CA SER A 30 2.74 -13.08 29.75
C SER A 30 3.13 -11.76 30.39
N THR A 31 3.45 -10.71 29.63
CA THR A 31 3.62 -9.36 30.16
C THR A 31 2.28 -8.82 30.68
N VAL A 32 1.14 -9.09 30.05
CA VAL A 32 -0.20 -8.70 30.53
C VAL A 32 -0.60 -9.47 31.80
N LYS A 33 -0.25 -10.75 31.91
CA LYS A 33 -0.45 -11.58 33.12
C LYS A 33 0.52 -11.23 34.24
N PHE A 34 1.75 -10.87 33.91
CA PHE A 34 2.75 -10.38 34.86
C PHE A 34 2.39 -8.96 35.34
N ILE A 35 1.84 -8.15 34.44
CA ILE A 35 1.09 -6.93 34.74
C ILE A 35 -0.33 -7.30 35.26
N PHE A 36 -0.59 -8.47 35.89
CA PHE A 36 -1.87 -8.72 36.60
C PHE A 36 -1.74 -8.88 38.14
N ASN A 37 -0.54 -8.83 38.73
CA ASN A 37 -0.36 -8.92 40.18
C ASN A 37 -0.27 -7.55 40.93
N MET A 38 -1.33 -7.26 41.71
CA MET A 38 -1.64 -6.31 42.79
C MET A 38 -0.96 -4.90 42.92
N THR A 39 0.22 -4.61 42.37
CA THR A 39 0.87 -3.27 42.36
C THR A 39 0.53 -2.45 41.09
N LEU A 40 -0.61 -2.81 40.49
CA LEU A 40 -0.71 -3.01 39.05
C LEU A 40 -1.45 -1.91 38.28
N HIS A 41 -2.41 -1.28 38.96
CA HIS A 41 -3.40 -0.42 38.32
C HIS A 41 -2.77 0.86 37.74
N LYS A 42 -1.69 1.36 38.36
CA LYS A 42 -0.95 2.54 37.90
C LYS A 42 -0.05 2.23 36.69
N MET A 43 0.68 1.12 36.74
CA MET A 43 1.57 0.70 35.65
C MET A 43 0.78 0.29 34.40
N PHE A 44 -0.34 -0.40 34.57
CA PHE A 44 -1.22 -0.80 33.47
C PHE A 44 -1.80 0.42 32.72
N LYS A 45 -2.24 1.45 33.45
CA LYS A 45 -2.71 2.72 32.86
C LYS A 45 -1.59 3.43 32.09
N TYR A 46 -0.39 3.46 32.66
CA TYR A 46 0.76 4.09 32.01
C TYR A 46 1.12 3.39 30.70
N THR A 47 1.15 2.05 30.69
CA THR A 47 1.40 1.26 29.48
C THR A 47 0.32 1.51 28.41
N LEU A 48 -0.95 1.56 28.78
CA LEU A 48 -2.04 1.84 27.82
C LEU A 48 -1.97 3.27 27.27
N LEU A 49 -1.63 4.25 28.12
CA LEU A 49 -1.45 5.65 27.72
C LEU A 49 -0.28 5.79 26.74
N VAL A 50 0.85 5.16 27.03
CA VAL A 50 2.02 5.15 26.16
C VAL A 50 1.68 4.48 24.82
N LEU A 51 1.04 3.31 24.83
CA LEU A 51 0.66 2.61 23.61
C LEU A 51 -0.33 3.44 22.75
N ALA A 52 -1.34 4.05 23.38
CA ALA A 52 -2.29 4.92 22.70
C ALA A 52 -1.61 6.16 22.11
N SER A 53 -0.62 6.73 22.81
CA SER A 53 0.15 7.88 22.30
C SER A 53 1.01 7.51 21.08
N VAL A 54 1.68 6.35 21.10
CA VAL A 54 2.48 5.86 19.97
C VAL A 54 1.60 5.58 18.76
N LEU A 55 0.45 4.92 18.96
CA LEU A 55 -0.52 4.66 17.89
C LEU A 55 -1.11 5.95 17.32
N CYS A 56 -1.34 6.97 18.16
CA CYS A 56 -1.81 8.28 17.72
C CYS A 56 -0.77 8.94 16.82
N LEU A 57 0.49 9.01 17.26
CA LEU A 57 1.59 9.59 16.48
C LEU A 57 1.78 8.87 15.14
N ALA A 58 1.73 7.52 15.14
CA ALA A 58 1.81 6.73 13.93
C ALA A 58 0.63 7.01 12.98
N SER A 59 -0.59 7.13 13.51
CA SER A 59 -1.79 7.40 12.70
C SER A 59 -1.79 8.82 12.12
N VAL A 60 -1.33 9.82 12.87
CA VAL A 60 -1.17 11.20 12.37
C VAL A 60 -0.09 11.27 11.28
N ALA A 61 1.03 10.56 11.46
CA ALA A 61 2.05 10.46 10.43
C ALA A 61 1.53 9.79 9.15
N LEU A 62 0.76 8.69 9.28
CA LEU A 62 0.12 8.02 8.16
C LEU A 62 -0.92 8.90 7.46
N LEU A 63 -1.72 9.67 8.21
CA LEU A 63 -2.66 10.62 7.64
C LEU A 63 -1.94 11.72 6.85
N GLY A 64 -0.85 12.25 7.42
CA GLY A 64 0.02 13.21 6.74
C GLY A 64 0.59 12.63 5.44
N LEU A 65 1.03 11.38 5.45
CA LEU A 65 1.49 10.67 4.26
C LEU A 65 0.37 10.52 3.22
N GLY A 66 -0.84 10.15 3.64
CA GLY A 66 -2.01 10.02 2.77
C GLY A 66 -2.39 11.35 2.10
N ILE A 67 -2.44 12.44 2.86
CA ILE A 67 -2.72 13.79 2.32
C ILE A 67 -1.59 14.26 1.41
N TRP A 68 -0.33 13.96 1.75
CA TRP A 68 0.81 14.28 0.90
C TRP A 68 0.71 13.59 -0.47
N LEU A 69 0.37 12.30 -0.47
CA LEU A 69 0.16 11.50 -1.68
C LEU A 69 -1.04 12.00 -2.51
N HIS A 70 -2.10 12.48 -1.86
CA HIS A 70 -3.24 13.09 -2.56
C HIS A 70 -2.84 14.36 -3.32
N LYS A 71 -2.06 15.23 -2.67
CA LYS A 71 -1.70 16.54 -3.20
C LYS A 71 -0.58 16.48 -4.24
N HIS A 72 0.31 15.50 -4.09
CA HIS A 72 1.37 15.21 -5.03
C HIS A 72 1.19 13.76 -5.48
N PRO A 73 0.45 13.49 -6.58
CA PRO A 73 0.49 12.18 -7.21
C PRO A 73 1.93 11.97 -7.68
N GLY A 74 2.73 11.39 -6.80
CA GLY A 74 4.11 11.07 -7.08
C GLY A 74 4.14 10.11 -8.26
N VAL A 75 5.16 10.25 -9.08
CA VAL A 75 5.56 9.30 -10.12
C VAL A 75 5.59 7.84 -9.67
N GLU A 76 5.75 7.60 -8.38
CA GLU A 76 5.69 6.26 -7.76
C GLU A 76 4.28 5.66 -7.74
N LEU A 77 3.24 6.49 -7.72
CA LEU A 77 1.84 6.11 -7.63
C LEU A 77 1.19 5.93 -9.02
N VAL A 78 1.76 6.58 -10.03
CA VAL A 78 1.32 6.54 -11.43
C VAL A 78 1.43 5.13 -12.04
N ILE A 79 2.35 4.29 -11.55
CA ILE A 79 2.55 2.91 -12.06
C ILE A 79 1.42 1.96 -11.61
N LEU A 80 0.62 2.32 -10.60
CA LEU A 80 -0.57 1.59 -10.20
C LEU A 80 -1.82 2.39 -10.63
N SER A 81 -2.17 2.28 -11.91
CA SER A 81 -3.53 2.58 -12.44
C SER A 81 -4.64 2.17 -11.46
N HIS A 82 -5.75 2.92 -11.38
CA HIS A 82 -6.96 2.80 -10.51
C HIS A 82 -6.75 2.31 -9.04
N SER A 83 -6.15 1.13 -8.87
CA SER A 83 -5.62 0.51 -7.65
C SER A 83 -4.92 1.47 -6.68
N ALA A 84 -4.13 2.43 -7.16
CA ALA A 84 -3.44 3.34 -6.25
C ALA A 84 -4.35 4.38 -5.60
N LYS A 85 -5.41 4.82 -6.30
CA LYS A 85 -6.45 5.65 -5.69
C LYS A 85 -7.14 4.87 -4.56
N CYS A 86 -7.44 3.59 -4.79
CA CYS A 86 -7.97 2.72 -3.74
C CYS A 86 -7.01 2.62 -2.54
N LEU A 87 -5.71 2.46 -2.78
CA LEU A 87 -4.71 2.39 -1.71
C LEU A 87 -4.62 3.69 -0.90
N GLU A 88 -4.69 4.84 -1.57
CA GLU A 88 -4.69 6.16 -0.93
C GLU A 88 -5.91 6.33 0.00
N TYR A 89 -7.11 6.07 -0.50
CA TYR A 89 -8.34 6.14 0.31
C TYR A 89 -8.33 5.15 1.47
N VAL A 90 -7.81 3.94 1.26
CA VAL A 90 -7.65 2.94 2.33
C VAL A 90 -6.64 3.42 3.38
N CYS A 91 -5.51 4.00 2.96
CA CYS A 91 -4.51 4.54 3.88
C CYS A 91 -5.09 5.67 4.75
N ILE A 92 -5.81 6.60 4.15
CA ILE A 92 -6.51 7.69 4.85
C ILE A 92 -7.58 7.10 5.80
N GLY A 93 -8.38 6.14 5.35
CA GLY A 93 -9.40 5.50 6.16
C GLY A 93 -8.83 4.78 7.40
N VAL A 94 -7.75 4.02 7.21
CA VAL A 94 -7.04 3.33 8.30
C VAL A 94 -6.42 4.33 9.27
N ALA A 95 -5.85 5.43 8.78
CA ALA A 95 -5.30 6.48 9.63
C ALA A 95 -6.36 7.15 10.50
N ILE A 96 -7.53 7.49 9.93
CA ILE A 96 -8.65 8.07 10.69
C ILE A 96 -9.15 7.08 11.74
N ALA A 97 -9.34 5.80 11.38
CA ALA A 97 -9.73 4.77 12.34
C ALA A 97 -8.70 4.64 13.47
N GLY A 98 -7.40 4.64 13.14
CA GLY A 98 -6.30 4.61 14.10
C GLY A 98 -6.31 5.79 15.08
N ILE A 99 -6.62 7.01 14.60
CA ILE A 99 -6.78 8.19 15.45
C ILE A 99 -7.96 8.02 16.41
N VAL A 100 -9.11 7.56 15.92
CA VAL A 100 -10.30 7.33 16.76
C VAL A 100 -10.02 6.29 17.86
N LEU A 101 -9.38 5.16 17.49
CA LEU A 101 -8.96 4.15 18.47
C LEU A 101 -7.96 4.71 19.49
N SER A 102 -7.02 5.54 19.05
CA SER A 102 -6.03 6.15 19.93
C SER A 102 -6.67 7.14 20.91
N LEU A 103 -7.67 7.91 20.47
CA LEU A 103 -8.47 8.78 21.35
C LEU A 103 -9.23 7.95 22.39
N ILE A 104 -9.88 6.85 21.97
CA ILE A 104 -10.57 5.93 22.89
C ILE A 104 -9.58 5.37 23.94
N GLY A 105 -8.35 5.02 23.54
CA GLY A 105 -7.30 4.59 24.45
C GLY A 105 -6.89 5.68 25.46
N LEU A 106 -6.71 6.92 25.00
CA LEU A 106 -6.35 8.06 25.83
C LEU A 106 -7.46 8.43 26.83
N PHE A 107 -8.73 8.47 26.38
CA PHE A 107 -9.89 8.72 27.22
C PHE A 107 -10.17 7.55 28.18
N GLY A 108 -10.01 6.31 27.74
CA GLY A 108 -10.17 5.11 28.55
C GLY A 108 -9.17 5.04 29.71
N GLY A 109 -7.92 5.47 29.47
CA GLY A 109 -6.90 5.61 30.51
C GLY A 109 -7.22 6.70 31.53
N HIS A 110 -7.85 7.81 31.11
CA HIS A 110 -8.13 8.96 31.97
C HIS A 110 -9.43 8.85 32.77
N ARG A 111 -10.50 8.25 32.20
CA ARG A 111 -11.85 8.24 32.78
C ARG A 111 -12.20 6.98 33.60
N GLU A 112 -11.25 6.05 33.81
CA GLU A 112 -11.43 4.77 34.54
C GLU A 112 -12.65 3.93 34.10
N HIS A 113 -13.21 4.19 32.93
CA HIS A 113 -14.40 3.51 32.46
C HIS A 113 -14.04 2.10 31.99
N ARG A 114 -14.30 1.10 32.83
CA ARG A 114 -13.87 -0.30 32.65
C ARG A 114 -14.27 -0.91 31.30
N LEU A 115 -15.42 -0.52 30.74
CA LEU A 115 -15.89 -0.98 29.43
C LEU A 115 -15.04 -0.43 28.27
N LEU A 116 -14.66 0.85 28.32
CA LEU A 116 -13.85 1.49 27.27
C LEU A 116 -12.45 0.90 27.24
N LEU A 117 -11.90 0.60 28.42
CA LEU A 117 -10.61 -0.07 28.58
C LEU A 117 -10.64 -1.50 28.04
N ALA A 118 -11.70 -2.26 28.35
CA ALA A 118 -11.89 -3.62 27.87
C ALA A 118 -12.04 -3.67 26.34
N LEU A 119 -12.82 -2.76 25.76
CA LEU A 119 -12.99 -2.65 24.31
C LEU A 119 -11.68 -2.30 23.61
N TYR A 120 -10.90 -1.35 24.14
CA TYR A 120 -9.60 -0.98 23.58
C TYR A 120 -8.62 -2.17 23.57
N CYS A 121 -8.55 -2.93 24.67
CA CYS A 121 -7.68 -4.11 24.78
C CYS A 121 -8.04 -5.24 23.79
N ILE A 122 -9.29 -5.32 23.34
CA ILE A 122 -9.74 -6.35 22.38
C ILE A 122 -9.63 -5.84 20.93
N MET A 123 -10.00 -4.58 20.68
CA MET A 123 -10.06 -4.02 19.33
C MET A 123 -8.68 -3.76 18.72
N VAL A 124 -7.70 -3.27 19.49
CA VAL A 124 -6.36 -2.96 18.97
C VAL A 124 -5.65 -4.21 18.43
N PRO A 125 -5.58 -5.34 19.16
CA PRO A 125 -5.01 -6.56 18.60
C PRO A 125 -5.75 -7.00 17.34
N LEU A 126 -7.08 -6.91 17.32
CA LEU A 126 -7.87 -7.35 16.18
C LEU A 126 -7.57 -6.50 14.93
N LEU A 127 -7.50 -5.18 15.07
CA LEU A 127 -7.24 -4.26 13.96
C LEU A 127 -5.80 -4.36 13.41
N VAL A 128 -4.81 -4.53 14.28
CA VAL A 128 -3.39 -4.58 13.86
C VAL A 128 -3.00 -5.98 13.37
N PHE A 129 -3.53 -7.03 14.01
CA PHE A 129 -3.09 -8.40 13.75
C PHE A 129 -3.77 -9.03 12.54
N THR A 130 -5.08 -8.78 12.36
CA THR A 130 -5.85 -9.34 11.23
C THR A 130 -5.25 -9.01 9.85
N PRO A 131 -4.91 -7.75 9.52
CA PRO A 131 -4.32 -7.44 8.22
C PRO A 131 -2.90 -7.98 8.07
N PHE A 132 -2.14 -8.11 9.16
CA PHE A 132 -0.80 -8.71 9.10
C PHE A 132 -0.86 -10.22 8.80
N LEU A 133 -1.80 -10.92 9.43
CA LEU A 133 -1.99 -12.36 9.24
C LEU A 133 -2.59 -12.73 7.89
N MET A 134 -3.58 -11.97 7.44
CA MET A 134 -4.29 -12.28 6.21
C MET A 134 -3.63 -11.59 5.01
N GLY A 135 -3.28 -10.31 5.14
CA GLY A 135 -2.75 -9.51 4.03
C GLY A 135 -1.31 -9.84 3.66
N GLY A 136 -0.43 -10.06 4.65
CA GLY A 136 1.00 -10.32 4.41
C GLY A 136 1.24 -11.57 3.54
N PRO A 137 0.70 -12.74 3.93
CA PRO A 137 0.79 -13.93 3.10
C PRO A 137 0.07 -13.72 1.76
N LEU A 138 -1.19 -13.24 1.77
CA LEU A 138 -1.98 -13.11 0.54
C LEU A 138 -1.26 -12.29 -0.53
N ALA A 139 -0.54 -11.23 -0.13
CA ALA A 139 0.28 -10.43 -1.03
C ALA A 139 1.41 -11.23 -1.72
N VAL A 140 1.99 -12.23 -1.05
CA VAL A 140 3.07 -13.06 -1.62
C VAL A 140 2.53 -14.07 -2.62
N VAL A 141 1.41 -14.75 -2.32
CA VAL A 141 0.83 -15.75 -3.24
C VAL A 141 0.19 -15.10 -4.45
N TYR A 142 -0.50 -13.99 -4.25
CA TYR A 142 -1.16 -13.28 -5.35
C TYR A 142 -0.25 -12.28 -6.04
N LYS A 143 1.06 -12.24 -5.72
CA LYS A 143 2.00 -11.28 -6.30
C LYS A 143 1.95 -11.30 -7.83
N ASP A 144 2.09 -12.48 -8.44
CA ASP A 144 2.15 -12.60 -9.90
C ASP A 144 0.81 -12.24 -10.55
N ASN A 145 -0.31 -12.63 -9.91
CA ASN A 145 -1.65 -12.30 -10.39
C ASN A 145 -1.94 -10.79 -10.29
N MET A 146 -1.56 -10.17 -9.18
CA MET A 146 -1.67 -8.72 -8.97
C MET A 146 -0.79 -7.97 -9.96
N GLU A 147 0.43 -8.44 -10.21
CA GLU A 147 1.33 -7.83 -11.17
C GLU A 147 0.77 -7.89 -12.60
N MET A 148 0.18 -9.02 -13.01
CA MET A 148 -0.50 -9.13 -14.30
C MET A 148 -1.72 -8.20 -14.39
N LEU A 149 -2.53 -8.14 -13.33
CA LEU A 149 -3.72 -7.30 -13.28
C LEU A 149 -3.35 -5.81 -13.38
N ILE A 150 -2.38 -5.36 -12.57
CA ILE A 150 -1.88 -3.99 -12.56
C ILE A 150 -1.31 -3.65 -13.94
N ARG A 151 -0.45 -4.50 -14.51
CA ARG A 151 0.12 -4.27 -15.85
C ARG A 151 -0.97 -4.18 -16.93
N GLY A 152 -2.01 -4.99 -16.84
CA GLY A 152 -3.14 -4.99 -17.76
C GLY A 152 -3.94 -3.70 -17.70
N GLU A 153 -4.37 -3.31 -16.51
CA GLU A 153 -5.08 -2.05 -16.25
C GLU A 153 -4.27 -0.83 -16.70
N THR A 154 -2.98 -0.81 -16.32
CA THR A 154 -2.08 0.28 -16.70
C THR A 154 -1.88 0.36 -18.21
N LYS A 155 -1.78 -0.77 -18.91
CA LYS A 155 -1.69 -0.78 -20.38
C LYS A 155 -2.97 -0.25 -21.04
N MET A 156 -4.13 -0.58 -20.49
CA MET A 156 -5.41 -0.07 -20.99
C MET A 156 -5.52 1.44 -20.77
N GLU A 157 -5.22 1.92 -19.55
CA GLU A 157 -5.18 3.34 -19.25
C GLU A 157 -4.19 4.09 -20.16
N LEU A 158 -2.99 3.53 -20.36
CA LEU A 158 -1.99 4.11 -21.26
C LEU A 158 -2.48 4.22 -22.70
N LYS A 159 -3.25 3.24 -23.20
CA LYS A 159 -3.79 3.28 -24.56
C LYS A 159 -4.89 4.33 -24.75
N HIS A 160 -5.68 4.58 -23.71
CA HIS A 160 -6.87 5.44 -23.79
C HIS A 160 -6.62 6.88 -23.33
N LEU A 161 -5.82 7.09 -22.29
CA LEU A 161 -5.62 8.40 -21.67
C LEU A 161 -4.35 9.12 -22.16
N TYR A 162 -3.27 8.38 -22.44
CA TYR A 162 -1.99 8.99 -22.82
C TYR A 162 -2.10 9.75 -24.14
N GLY A 163 -1.64 11.00 -24.16
CA GLY A 163 -1.66 11.85 -25.35
C GLY A 163 -3.02 12.43 -25.72
N THR A 164 -4.05 12.24 -24.88
CA THR A 164 -5.36 12.84 -25.12
C THR A 164 -5.43 14.26 -24.54
N PRO A 165 -6.04 15.22 -25.25
CA PRO A 165 -6.12 16.61 -24.80
C PRO A 165 -6.97 16.79 -23.52
N THR A 166 -7.84 15.82 -23.20
CA THR A 166 -8.63 15.83 -21.97
C THR A 166 -7.84 15.37 -20.75
N HIS A 167 -6.70 14.70 -20.93
CA HIS A 167 -5.91 14.06 -19.87
C HIS A 167 -4.41 14.38 -20.00
N GLU A 168 -4.09 15.67 -20.16
CA GLU A 168 -2.70 16.15 -20.22
C GLU A 168 -1.92 15.94 -18.92
N ASP A 169 -2.61 16.03 -17.77
CA ASP A 169 -2.01 15.77 -16.44
C ASP A 169 -1.49 14.33 -16.35
N PHE A 170 -2.30 13.35 -16.80
CA PHE A 170 -1.91 11.94 -16.85
C PHE A 170 -0.68 11.73 -17.73
N THR A 171 -0.65 12.36 -18.90
CA THR A 171 0.49 12.26 -19.84
C THR A 171 1.77 12.83 -19.23
N THR A 172 1.66 13.98 -18.56
CA THR A 172 2.79 14.65 -17.91
C THR A 172 3.35 13.84 -16.76
N ASP A 173 2.47 13.27 -15.93
CA ASP A 173 2.89 12.47 -14.78
C ASP A 173 3.47 11.11 -15.19
N TRP A 174 2.90 10.49 -16.24
CA TRP A 174 3.45 9.27 -16.84
C TRP A 174 4.85 9.51 -17.44
N ASP A 175 5.06 10.65 -18.09
CA ASP A 175 6.38 11.04 -18.62
C ASP A 175 7.44 11.24 -17.53
N LYS A 176 7.05 11.82 -16.39
CA LYS A 176 7.94 11.92 -15.22
C LYS A 176 8.25 10.52 -14.66
N ALA A 177 7.26 9.62 -14.61
CA ALA A 177 7.44 8.26 -14.09
C ALA A 177 8.42 7.46 -14.95
N MET A 178 8.26 7.51 -16.28
CA MET A 178 9.21 6.89 -17.22
C MET A 178 10.64 7.42 -17.06
N LYS A 179 10.79 8.72 -16.78
CA LYS A 179 12.11 9.34 -16.52
C LYS A 179 12.72 8.84 -15.20
N LEU A 180 11.93 8.80 -14.12
CA LEU A 180 12.40 8.42 -12.79
C LEU A 180 12.74 6.92 -12.70
N PHE A 181 11.81 6.05 -13.11
CA PHE A 181 11.96 4.59 -13.04
C PHE A 181 12.75 4.02 -14.20
N HIS A 182 13.20 4.89 -15.10
CA HIS A 182 14.07 4.51 -16.17
C HIS A 182 13.46 3.46 -17.13
N CYS A 183 12.14 3.50 -17.29
CA CYS A 183 11.36 2.54 -18.08
C CYS A 183 10.67 3.24 -19.27
N CYS A 184 10.05 2.43 -20.14
CA CYS A 184 9.25 2.92 -21.27
C CYS A 184 8.04 2.00 -21.45
N GLY A 185 6.84 2.58 -21.32
CA GLY A 185 5.58 1.83 -21.29
C GLY A 185 5.35 1.08 -19.97
N ALA A 186 4.24 0.34 -19.90
CA ALA A 186 3.90 -0.47 -18.73
C ALA A 186 4.79 -1.73 -18.63
N ALA A 187 5.01 -2.40 -19.75
CA ALA A 187 5.95 -3.52 -19.88
C ALA A 187 6.99 -3.25 -20.99
N SER A 188 6.55 -2.67 -22.11
CA SER A 188 7.37 -2.45 -23.30
C SER A 188 7.01 -1.16 -24.04
N TYR A 189 7.91 -0.69 -24.89
CA TYR A 189 7.66 0.46 -25.78
C TYR A 189 6.51 0.19 -26.77
N SER A 190 6.22 -1.08 -27.06
CA SER A 190 5.12 -1.50 -27.93
C SER A 190 3.74 -1.33 -27.29
N ASP A 191 3.65 -0.99 -26.00
CA ASP A 191 2.36 -0.77 -25.33
C ASP A 191 1.61 0.46 -25.87
N PHE A 192 2.33 1.39 -26.50
CA PHE A 192 1.79 2.55 -27.18
C PHE A 192 1.25 2.24 -28.59
N GLU A 193 1.50 1.05 -29.14
CA GLU A 193 1.00 0.69 -30.47
C GLU A 193 -0.53 0.51 -30.46
N GLY A 194 -1.20 1.18 -31.40
CA GLY A 194 -2.66 1.24 -31.50
C GLY A 194 -3.33 2.05 -30.39
N SER A 195 -2.57 2.89 -29.67
CA SER A 195 -3.12 3.84 -28.68
C SER A 195 -3.72 5.08 -29.34
N MET A 196 -4.55 5.82 -28.59
CA MET A 196 -5.04 7.14 -28.98
C MET A 196 -3.88 8.07 -29.37
N PHE A 197 -2.79 8.06 -28.60
CA PHE A 197 -1.58 8.84 -28.88
C PHE A 197 -1.00 8.59 -30.27
N GLN A 198 -0.86 7.33 -30.68
CA GLN A 198 -0.35 7.01 -32.02
C GLN A 198 -1.29 7.52 -33.10
N ASN A 199 -2.60 7.35 -32.92
CA ASN A 199 -3.60 7.78 -33.90
C ASN A 199 -3.63 9.32 -34.06
N LEU A 200 -3.53 10.05 -32.94
CA LEU A 200 -3.43 11.51 -32.93
C LEU A 200 -2.16 11.99 -33.64
N THR A 201 -1.01 11.38 -33.37
CA THR A 201 0.27 11.78 -33.97
C THR A 201 0.37 11.42 -35.46
N ASP A 202 -0.23 10.31 -35.89
CA ASP A 202 -0.41 9.94 -37.29
C ASP A 202 -1.23 11.00 -38.06
N CYS A 203 -2.27 11.57 -37.42
CA CYS A 203 -3.06 12.67 -38.00
C CYS A 203 -2.26 13.98 -38.17
N PHE A 204 -1.31 14.26 -37.28
CA PHE A 204 -0.45 15.45 -37.32
C PHE A 204 0.81 15.28 -38.21
N SER A 205 0.86 14.29 -39.11
CA SER A 205 2.02 14.00 -39.99
C SER A 205 3.33 13.68 -39.26
N HIS A 206 3.28 13.41 -37.96
CA HIS A 206 4.40 12.97 -37.14
C HIS A 206 4.15 11.53 -36.68
N LYS A 207 4.51 10.53 -37.47
CA LYS A 207 4.23 9.11 -37.20
C LYS A 207 4.99 8.60 -35.96
N LEU A 208 4.41 8.78 -34.77
CA LEU A 208 5.04 8.45 -33.48
C LEU A 208 4.34 7.24 -32.85
N ALA A 209 4.96 6.07 -32.94
CA ALA A 209 4.47 4.87 -32.27
C ALA A 209 4.59 4.94 -30.73
N TYR A 210 5.42 5.84 -30.19
CA TYR A 210 5.65 6.01 -28.75
C TYR A 210 6.30 7.40 -28.46
N PRO A 211 6.32 7.86 -27.19
CA PRO A 211 6.88 9.18 -26.84
C PRO A 211 8.40 9.31 -26.99
N ARG A 212 8.87 10.44 -27.50
CA ARG A 212 10.30 10.77 -27.71
C ARG A 212 11.04 11.16 -26.42
N THR A 213 10.81 10.44 -25.32
CA THR A 213 11.71 10.55 -24.17
C THR A 213 13.02 9.81 -24.48
N ALA A 214 14.16 10.37 -24.06
CA ALA A 214 15.49 9.82 -24.37
C ALA A 214 15.64 8.33 -24.00
N ARG A 215 14.93 7.88 -22.96
CA ARG A 215 14.98 6.50 -22.49
C ARG A 215 14.09 5.54 -23.28
N CYS A 216 12.96 6.00 -23.80
CA CYS A 216 12.16 5.23 -24.75
C CYS A 216 12.91 4.97 -26.07
N LEU A 217 13.78 5.90 -26.49
CA LEU A 217 14.65 5.70 -27.65
C LEU A 217 15.69 4.59 -27.40
N LEU A 218 16.40 4.65 -26.27
CA LEU A 218 17.38 3.61 -25.90
C LEU A 218 16.76 2.20 -25.85
N LYS A 219 15.53 2.08 -25.34
CA LYS A 219 14.85 0.78 -25.21
C LYS A 219 14.39 0.20 -26.55
N ARG A 220 14.08 1.03 -27.56
CA ARG A 220 13.78 0.59 -28.93
C ARG A 220 15.02 0.04 -29.63
N ASP A 221 16.17 0.68 -29.45
CA ASP A 221 17.41 0.23 -30.09
C ASP A 221 17.94 -1.06 -29.46
N ALA A 222 17.69 -1.26 -28.15
CA ALA A 222 18.02 -2.49 -27.45
C ALA A 222 17.17 -3.71 -27.86
N SER A 223 15.94 -3.52 -28.35
CA SER A 223 15.06 -4.62 -28.76
C SER A 223 15.26 -5.12 -30.20
N LYS A 224 16.24 -4.55 -30.92
CA LYS A 224 16.62 -4.97 -32.28
C LYS A 224 17.78 -5.98 -32.31
N TRP A 225 18.27 -6.40 -31.15
CA TRP A 225 19.27 -7.45 -30.95
C TRP A 225 18.65 -8.62 -30.19
#